data_AF-A0A317WZK3-F1
#
_entry.id   AF-A0A317WZK3-F1
#
_cell.length_a   1.000
_cell.length_b   1.000
_cell.length_c   1.000
_cell.angle_alpha   90.00
_cell.angle_beta   90.00
_cell.angle_gamma   90.00
#
_symmetry.space_group_name_H-M   'P 1'
#
loop_
_entity.id
_entity.type
_entity.pdbx_description
1 polymer ?
#
loop_
_entity_poly.entity_id
_entity_poly.type
_entity_poly.pdbx_seq_one_letter_code
_entity_poly.pdbx_strand_id
1 'polypeptide(L)'
;HHQFNHPTLSDHITHLTTLPLHARIQALHALTPQLIPSISPTGTRLITHPSYTGYAHLDPLGKLYLDSATACTNEHASLPTRLLHTSLDPIFESIYESCYEQLESGLKEGTVIIPKKEDNEVIKCACCRGDPHAVILMGFASERALLFFEEEYRALW
;
A
#
# COMPACT_ATOMS: atom_id res chain seq x y z
N HIS A 1 -15.49 31.54 -14.15
CA HIS A 1 -14.30 30.67 -14.06
C HIS A 1 -14.66 29.43 -13.25
N HIS A 2 -14.97 28.31 -13.90
CA HIS A 2 -15.16 27.04 -13.21
C HIS A 2 -13.77 26.48 -12.85
N GLN A 3 -13.37 26.60 -11.58
CA GLN A 3 -12.30 25.76 -11.06
C GLN A 3 -12.82 24.33 -11.08
N PHE A 4 -12.32 23.53 -12.02
CA PHE A 4 -12.38 22.08 -11.86
C PHE A 4 -11.55 21.75 -10.61
N ASN A 5 -12.21 21.47 -9.49
CA ASN A 5 -11.57 20.87 -8.34
C ASN A 5 -11.09 19.48 -8.78
N HIS A 6 -9.85 19.39 -9.24
CA HIS A 6 -9.22 18.11 -9.45
C HIS A 6 -9.12 17.42 -8.08
N PRO A 7 -9.65 16.19 -7.93
CA PRO A 7 -9.57 15.47 -6.67
C PRO A 7 -8.10 15.29 -6.27
N THR A 8 -7.79 15.45 -4.99
CA THR A 8 -6.43 15.20 -4.51
C THR A 8 -6.15 13.70 -4.52
N LEU A 9 -4.86 13.32 -4.59
CA LEU A 9 -4.49 11.90 -4.51
C LEU A 9 -4.96 11.28 -3.18
N SER A 10 -4.92 12.05 -2.09
CA SER A 10 -5.38 11.62 -0.76
C SER A 10 -6.89 11.36 -0.72
N ASP A 11 -7.70 12.23 -1.33
CA ASP A 11 -9.15 12.03 -1.44
C ASP A 11 -9.46 10.78 -2.27
N HIS A 12 -8.72 10.58 -3.36
CA HIS A 12 -8.88 9.40 -4.20
C HIS A 12 -8.58 8.11 -3.44
N ILE A 13 -7.44 8.04 -2.73
CA ILE A 13 -7.07 6.88 -1.89
C ILE A 13 -8.12 6.63 -0.82
N THR A 14 -8.63 7.68 -0.18
CA THR A 14 -9.71 7.57 0.81
C THR A 14 -10.97 6.98 0.19
N HIS A 15 -11.35 7.42 -1.00
CA HIS A 15 -12.49 6.87 -1.71
C HIS A 15 -12.32 5.38 -2.03
N LEU A 16 -11.11 4.91 -2.38
CA LEU A 16 -10.87 3.49 -2.67
C LEU A 16 -11.26 2.55 -1.52
N THR A 17 -11.18 3.04 -0.26
CA THR A 17 -11.56 2.26 0.92
C THR A 17 -13.05 1.93 0.99
N THR A 18 -13.88 2.68 0.26
CA THR A 18 -15.35 2.54 0.22
C THR A 18 -15.83 1.60 -0.88
N LEU A 19 -14.93 1.18 -1.79
CA LEU A 19 -15.29 0.35 -2.94
C LEU A 19 -15.44 -1.14 -2.53
N PRO A 20 -16.36 -1.89 -3.18
CA PRO A 20 -16.40 -3.34 -3.09
C PRO A 20 -15.05 -3.96 -3.48
N LEU A 21 -14.70 -5.11 -2.91
CA LEU A 21 -13.37 -5.72 -3.02
C LEU A 21 -12.82 -5.79 -4.45
N HIS A 22 -13.60 -6.33 -5.40
CA HIS A 22 -13.15 -6.46 -6.78
C HIS A 22 -12.85 -5.08 -7.43
N ALA A 23 -13.77 -4.12 -7.27
CA ALA A 23 -13.63 -2.77 -7.82
C ALA A 23 -12.46 -2.02 -7.15
N ARG A 24 -12.25 -2.21 -5.86
CA ARG A 24 -11.10 -1.68 -5.11
C ARG A 24 -9.78 -2.22 -5.66
N ILE A 25 -9.66 -3.53 -5.89
CA ILE A 25 -8.46 -4.14 -6.45
C ILE A 25 -8.20 -3.62 -7.87
N GLN A 26 -9.24 -3.52 -8.71
CA GLN A 26 -9.11 -2.92 -10.05
C GLN A 26 -8.62 -1.47 -9.99
N ALA A 27 -9.17 -0.68 -9.07
CA ALA A 27 -8.76 0.71 -8.89
C ALA A 27 -7.31 0.83 -8.37
N LEU A 28 -6.89 -0.03 -7.44
CA LEU A 28 -5.48 -0.13 -7.02
C LEU A 28 -4.57 -0.46 -8.21
N HIS A 29 -4.98 -1.39 -9.07
CA HIS A 29 -4.23 -1.78 -10.26
C HIS A 29 -4.15 -0.66 -11.31
N ALA A 30 -5.17 0.18 -11.41
CA ALA A 30 -5.14 1.35 -12.28
C ALA A 30 -4.23 2.47 -11.74
N LEU A 31 -4.22 2.65 -10.41
CA LEU A 31 -3.51 3.74 -9.74
C LEU A 31 -2.01 3.47 -9.60
N THR A 32 -1.66 2.28 -9.09
CA THR A 32 -0.31 1.99 -8.57
C THR A 32 0.84 2.07 -9.59
N PRO A 33 0.69 1.70 -10.87
CA PRO A 33 1.82 1.69 -11.81
C PRO A 33 2.41 3.07 -12.13
N GLN A 34 1.66 4.15 -11.85
CA GLN A 34 2.06 5.53 -12.14
C GLN A 34 2.40 6.33 -10.88
N LEU A 35 2.47 5.67 -9.72
CA LEU A 35 2.85 6.33 -8.48
C LEU A 35 4.34 6.65 -8.48
N ILE A 36 4.68 7.86 -8.07
CA ILE A 36 6.05 8.31 -7.90
C ILE A 36 6.31 8.46 -6.40
N PRO A 37 7.13 7.57 -5.79
CA PRO A 37 7.46 7.62 -4.37
C PRO A 37 8.46 8.75 -4.05
N SER A 38 8.31 9.35 -2.87
CA SER A 38 9.28 10.28 -2.31
C SER A 38 9.35 10.20 -0.78
N ILE A 39 10.42 10.77 -0.20
CA ILE A 39 10.60 10.90 1.24
C ILE A 39 10.58 12.37 1.65
N SER A 40 9.82 12.71 2.70
CA SER A 40 9.85 14.05 3.29
C SER A 40 11.15 14.27 4.10
N PRO A 41 11.53 15.53 4.39
CA PRO A 41 12.65 15.82 5.28
C PRO A 41 12.54 15.22 6.69
N THR A 42 11.34 14.79 7.10
CA THR A 42 11.09 14.13 8.39
C THR A 42 11.05 12.60 8.31
N GLY A 43 11.34 12.02 7.13
CA GLY A 43 11.33 10.58 6.89
C GLY A 43 9.95 10.00 6.56
N THR A 44 8.96 10.84 6.27
CA THR A 44 7.61 10.37 5.90
C THR A 44 7.59 9.90 4.45
N ARG A 45 7.03 8.71 4.20
CA ARG A 45 6.82 8.18 2.85
C ARG A 45 5.63 8.84 2.18
N LEU A 46 5.88 9.48 1.05
CA LEU A 46 4.90 10.19 0.24
C LEU A 46 4.84 9.60 -1.17
N ILE A 47 3.72 9.85 -1.85
CA ILE A 47 3.50 9.49 -3.24
C ILE A 47 2.83 10.64 -3.99
N THR A 48 3.12 10.73 -5.28
CA THR A 48 2.40 11.57 -6.25
C THR A 48 1.94 10.73 -7.43
N HIS A 49 1.02 11.29 -8.22
CA HIS A 49 0.50 10.65 -9.42
C HIS A 49 0.18 11.71 -10.49
N PRO A 50 0.50 11.51 -11.78
CA PRO A 50 0.32 12.52 -12.83
C PRO A 50 -1.11 13.08 -12.97
N SER A 51 -2.12 12.25 -12.72
CA SER A 51 -3.53 12.61 -12.86
C SER A 51 -4.18 13.26 -11.62
N TYR A 52 -3.45 13.37 -10.50
CA TYR A 52 -3.99 13.91 -9.25
C TYR A 52 -3.13 15.07 -8.74
N THR A 53 -3.74 15.96 -7.97
CA THR A 53 -3.01 17.05 -7.34
C THR A 53 -2.51 16.65 -5.95
N GLY A 54 -1.41 17.28 -5.54
CA GLY A 54 -0.83 17.11 -4.20
C GLY A 54 -0.10 15.78 -3.97
N TYR A 55 0.39 15.63 -2.75
CA TYR A 55 0.98 14.39 -2.24
C TYR A 55 -0.06 13.60 -1.44
N ALA A 56 0.15 12.29 -1.35
CA ALA A 56 -0.51 11.46 -0.35
C ALA A 56 0.53 10.67 0.46
N HIS A 57 0.14 10.24 1.66
CA HIS A 57 0.94 9.32 2.46
C HIS A 57 0.90 7.92 1.84
N LEU A 58 2.05 7.27 1.74
CA LEU A 58 2.14 5.92 1.17
C LEU A 58 1.55 4.84 2.10
N ASP A 59 1.76 4.98 3.42
CA ASP A 59 1.37 3.94 4.39
C ASP A 59 -0.15 3.64 4.37
N PRO A 60 -1.08 4.63 4.29
CA PRO A 60 -2.50 4.35 4.10
C PRO A 60 -2.82 3.52 2.85
N LEU A 61 -2.14 3.77 1.74
CA LEU A 61 -2.33 2.98 0.50
C LEU A 61 -1.78 1.56 0.65
N GLY A 62 -0.60 1.41 1.25
CA GLY A 62 -0.04 0.09 1.54
C GLY A 62 -0.92 -0.72 2.49
N LYS A 63 -1.50 -0.06 3.50
CA LYS A 63 -2.50 -0.68 4.38
C LYS A 63 -3.73 -1.14 3.61
N LEU A 64 -4.27 -0.32 2.72
CA LEU A 64 -5.41 -0.70 1.88
C LEU A 64 -5.11 -1.93 1.01
N TYR A 65 -3.92 -2.01 0.45
CA TYR A 65 -3.45 -3.17 -0.30
C TYR A 65 -3.40 -4.46 0.54
N LEU A 66 -2.82 -4.40 1.75
CA LEU A 66 -2.77 -5.52 2.68
C LEU A 66 -4.14 -5.95 3.21
N ASP A 67 -4.99 -4.98 3.51
CA ASP A 67 -6.37 -5.22 3.95
C ASP A 67 -7.18 -5.87 2.81
N SER A 68 -6.92 -5.51 1.54
CA SER A 68 -7.54 -6.14 0.36
C SER A 68 -7.11 -7.60 0.21
N ALA A 69 -5.86 -7.95 0.53
CA ALA A 69 -5.38 -9.34 0.55
C ALA A 69 -6.15 -10.18 1.58
N THR A 70 -6.35 -9.62 2.77
CA THR A 70 -7.13 -10.27 3.85
C THR A 70 -8.60 -10.42 3.45
N ALA A 71 -9.18 -9.41 2.81
CA ALA A 71 -10.55 -9.43 2.31
C ALA A 71 -10.76 -10.48 1.21
N CYS A 72 -9.78 -10.73 0.33
CA CYS A 72 -9.83 -11.82 -0.66
C CYS A 72 -10.18 -13.17 -0.03
N THR A 73 -9.58 -13.49 1.11
CA THR A 73 -9.86 -14.72 1.84
C THR A 73 -11.18 -14.65 2.58
N ASN A 74 -11.44 -13.59 3.34
CA ASN A 74 -12.64 -13.49 4.18
C ASN A 74 -13.94 -13.40 3.38
N GLU A 75 -13.90 -12.81 2.19
CA GLU A 75 -15.06 -12.62 1.31
C GLU A 75 -15.19 -13.73 0.25
N HIS A 76 -14.37 -14.79 0.32
CA HIS A 76 -14.35 -15.87 -0.68
C HIS A 76 -14.24 -15.34 -2.11
N ALA A 77 -13.30 -14.42 -2.34
CA ALA A 77 -13.15 -13.77 -3.63
C ALA A 77 -12.84 -14.79 -4.74
N SER A 78 -13.31 -14.52 -5.95
CA SER A 78 -13.04 -15.37 -7.10
C SER A 78 -11.54 -15.47 -7.40
N LEU A 79 -11.09 -16.61 -7.93
CA LEU A 79 -9.68 -16.80 -8.33
C LEU A 79 -9.14 -15.64 -9.21
N PRO A 80 -9.85 -15.14 -10.24
CA PRO A 80 -9.39 -13.99 -11.01
C PRO A 80 -9.16 -12.72 -10.17
N THR A 81 -10.01 -12.47 -9.16
CA THR A 81 -9.84 -11.32 -8.26
C THR A 81 -8.60 -11.48 -7.38
N ARG A 82 -8.37 -12.69 -6.86
CA ARG A 82 -7.20 -13.02 -6.05
C ARG A 82 -5.91 -12.88 -6.84
N LEU A 83 -5.87 -13.41 -8.06
CA LEU A 83 -4.71 -13.29 -8.96
C LEU A 83 -4.44 -11.83 -9.36
N LEU A 84 -5.48 -11.03 -9.59
CA LEU A 84 -5.33 -9.60 -9.88
C LEU A 84 -4.79 -8.82 -8.68
N HIS A 85 -5.13 -9.22 -7.46
CA HIS A 85 -4.51 -8.64 -6.26
C HIS A 85 -3.03 -9.00 -6.17
N THR A 86 -2.69 -10.28 -6.33
CA THR A 86 -1.29 -10.76 -6.25
C THR A 86 -0.39 -10.15 -7.33
N SER A 87 -0.92 -9.72 -8.47
CA SER A 87 -0.11 -9.04 -9.49
C SER A 87 0.36 -7.63 -9.06
N LEU A 88 -0.18 -7.09 -7.96
CA LEU A 88 0.24 -5.81 -7.39
C LEU A 88 1.50 -5.94 -6.52
N ASP A 89 1.81 -7.13 -6.02
CA ASP A 89 2.96 -7.40 -5.13
C ASP A 89 4.27 -6.75 -5.58
N PRO A 90 4.80 -7.04 -6.79
CA PRO A 90 6.07 -6.47 -7.23
C PRO A 90 6.03 -4.95 -7.38
N ILE A 91 4.85 -4.37 -7.64
CA ILE A 91 4.67 -2.92 -7.78
C ILE A 91 4.77 -2.28 -6.40
N PHE A 92 4.06 -2.81 -5.40
CA PHE A 92 4.14 -2.29 -4.03
C PHE A 92 5.52 -2.48 -3.43
N GLU A 93 6.15 -3.63 -3.64
CA GLU A 93 7.54 -3.89 -3.22
C GLU A 93 8.47 -2.82 -3.78
N SER A 94 8.47 -2.61 -5.11
CA SER A 94 9.29 -1.61 -5.79
C SER A 94 9.07 -0.18 -5.26
N ILE A 95 7.82 0.22 -4.97
CA ILE A 95 7.50 1.54 -4.40
C ILE A 95 8.12 1.67 -2.99
N TYR A 96 7.98 0.65 -2.15
CA TYR A 96 8.51 0.69 -0.78
C TYR A 96 10.05 0.60 -0.74
N GLU A 97 10.66 -0.18 -1.62
CA GLU A 97 12.11 -0.24 -1.81
C GLU A 97 12.66 1.12 -2.23
N SER A 98 12.04 1.78 -3.22
CA SER A 98 12.46 3.13 -3.64
C SER A 98 12.38 4.14 -2.49
N CYS A 99 11.31 4.10 -1.69
CA CYS A 99 11.23 4.94 -0.49
C CYS A 99 12.32 4.61 0.53
N TYR A 100 12.66 3.33 0.70
CA TYR A 100 13.72 2.90 1.62
C TYR A 100 15.10 3.42 1.17
N GLU A 101 15.44 3.28 -0.11
CA GLU A 101 16.69 3.79 -0.68
C GLU A 101 16.80 5.32 -0.55
N GLN A 102 15.73 6.05 -0.84
CA GLN A 102 15.68 7.51 -0.67
C GLN A 102 15.87 7.92 0.79
N LEU A 103 15.28 7.18 1.73
CA LEU A 103 15.43 7.43 3.16
C LEU A 103 16.87 7.20 3.61
N GLU A 104 17.49 6.09 3.23
CA GLU A 104 18.88 5.77 3.55
C GLU A 104 19.85 6.82 2.99
N SER A 105 19.67 7.25 1.73
CA SER A 105 20.48 8.32 1.14
C SER A 105 20.28 9.64 1.87
N GLY A 106 19.04 10.02 2.17
CA GLY A 106 18.74 11.27 2.84
C GLY A 106 19.24 11.34 4.28
N LEU A 107 19.25 10.21 5.00
CA LEU A 107 19.87 10.10 6.33
C LEU A 107 21.39 10.26 6.24
N LYS A 108 22.03 9.63 5.26
CA LYS A 108 23.48 9.72 5.04
C LYS A 108 23.93 11.14 4.66
N GLU A 109 23.12 11.84 3.87
CA GLU A 109 23.38 13.22 3.42
C GLU A 109 22.96 14.28 4.47
N GLY A 110 22.20 13.89 5.49
CA GLY A 110 21.65 14.81 6.49
C GLY A 110 20.48 15.67 5.97
N THR A 111 19.90 15.32 4.83
CA THR A 111 18.70 15.98 4.27
C THR A 111 17.40 15.45 4.90
N VAL A 112 17.46 14.28 5.53
CA VAL A 112 16.37 13.70 6.33
C VAL A 112 16.77 13.65 7.80
N ILE A 113 15.91 14.19 8.65
CA ILE A 113 16.05 14.16 10.11
C ILE A 113 14.79 13.55 10.69
N ILE A 114 14.90 12.31 11.20
CA ILE A 114 13.78 11.61 11.82
C ILE A 114 13.58 12.18 13.24
N PRO A 115 12.38 12.72 13.56
CA PRO A 115 12.08 13.14 14.92
C PRO A 115 12.16 11.95 15.88
N LYS A 116 12.75 12.16 17.07
CA LYS A 116 12.70 11.14 18.12
C LYS A 116 11.24 10.89 18.52
N LYS A 117 10.80 9.63 18.51
CA LYS A 117 9.52 9.24 19.09
C LYS A 117 9.62 9.28 20.61
N GLU A 118 8.53 9.66 21.29
CA GLU A 118 8.42 9.53 22.74
C GLU A 118 8.33 8.04 23.12
N ASP A 119 9.09 7.61 24.13
CA ASP A 119 9.36 6.20 24.50
C ASP A 119 8.19 5.44 25.14
N ASN A 120 6.93 5.82 24.86
CA ASN A 120 5.76 5.34 25.62
C ASN A 120 4.90 4.26 24.94
N GLU A 121 5.33 3.65 23.83
CA GLU A 121 4.57 2.58 23.17
C GLU A 121 5.19 1.20 23.38
N VAL A 122 4.35 0.20 23.67
CA VAL A 122 4.75 -1.22 23.71
C VAL A 122 5.33 -1.60 22.34
N ILE A 123 6.67 -1.72 22.27
CA ILE A 123 7.39 -1.95 21.01
C ILE A 123 7.20 -3.41 20.57
N LYS A 124 6.09 -3.72 19.91
CA LYS A 124 6.05 -4.84 18.97
C LYS A 124 6.91 -4.47 17.74
N CYS A 125 7.58 -5.44 17.10
CA CYS A 125 8.28 -5.17 15.83
C CYS A 125 7.30 -4.57 14.81
N ALA A 126 7.79 -3.74 13.89
CA ALA A 126 6.98 -3.11 12.84
C ALA A 126 6.14 -4.14 12.05
N CYS A 127 6.72 -5.32 11.81
CA CYS A 127 6.03 -6.49 11.27
C CYS A 127 4.79 -6.92 12.07
N CYS A 128 4.93 -7.11 13.39
CA CYS A 128 3.86 -7.54 14.28
C CYS A 128 2.80 -6.45 14.53
N ARG A 129 3.15 -5.18 14.30
CA ARG A 129 2.17 -4.08 14.30
C ARG A 129 1.37 -4.01 12.99
N GLY A 130 1.85 -4.67 11.94
CA GLY A 130 1.26 -4.60 10.60
C GLY A 130 1.66 -3.35 9.83
N ASP A 131 2.80 -2.72 10.16
CA ASP A 131 3.28 -1.55 9.45
C ASP A 131 3.55 -1.92 7.98
N PRO A 132 2.93 -1.24 6.99
CA PRO A 132 2.97 -1.67 5.60
C PRO A 132 4.38 -1.86 5.04
N HIS A 133 5.29 -0.93 5.32
CA HIS A 133 6.69 -1.05 4.89
C HIS A 133 7.37 -2.34 5.37
N ALA A 134 7.07 -2.78 6.60
CA ALA A 134 7.69 -3.98 7.16
C ALA A 134 7.02 -5.25 6.63
N VAL A 135 5.70 -5.24 6.46
CA VAL A 135 4.96 -6.42 5.97
C VAL A 135 5.25 -6.66 4.49
N ILE A 136 5.26 -5.60 3.68
CA ILE A 136 5.45 -5.67 2.23
C ILE A 136 6.90 -6.08 1.91
N LEU A 137 7.89 -5.44 2.51
CA LEU A 137 9.31 -5.75 2.25
C LEU A 137 9.74 -7.13 2.81
N MET A 138 8.98 -7.72 3.72
CA MET A 138 9.21 -9.09 4.20
C MET A 138 8.51 -10.15 3.34
N GLY A 139 7.79 -9.77 2.28
CA GLY A 139 7.06 -10.69 1.40
C GLY A 139 5.80 -11.31 2.03
N PHE A 140 5.34 -10.82 3.18
CA PHE A 140 4.17 -11.39 3.87
C PHE A 140 2.82 -10.94 3.29
N ALA A 141 2.82 -10.15 2.21
CA ALA A 141 1.61 -9.59 1.60
C ALA A 141 0.87 -10.60 0.71
N SER A 142 1.60 -11.42 -0.06
CA SER A 142 1.07 -12.30 -1.12
C SER A 142 0.26 -13.48 -0.57
N GLU A 143 0.73 -14.05 0.54
CA GLU A 143 0.24 -15.33 1.05
C GLU A 143 -1.22 -15.28 1.52
N ARG A 144 -1.72 -14.08 1.84
CA ARG A 144 -3.09 -13.92 2.35
C ARG A 144 -4.16 -13.89 1.27
N ALA A 145 -3.86 -13.38 0.08
CA ALA A 145 -4.85 -13.33 -1.01
C ALA A 145 -5.08 -14.72 -1.63
N LEU A 146 -4.03 -15.56 -1.62
CA LEU A 146 -4.04 -16.91 -2.18
C LEU A 146 -4.32 -18.01 -1.13
N LEU A 147 -4.80 -17.65 0.05
CA LEU A 147 -5.25 -18.62 1.03
C LEU A 147 -6.66 -19.11 0.67
N PHE A 148 -6.78 -20.39 0.35
CA PHE A 148 -8.05 -21.04 0.01
C PHE A 148 -8.57 -21.85 1.20
N PHE A 149 -9.88 -21.80 1.41
CA PHE A 149 -10.57 -22.79 2.22
C PHE A 149 -10.64 -24.12 1.47
N GLU A 150 -10.77 -25.23 2.20
CA GLU A 150 -10.74 -26.58 1.62
C GLU A 150 -11.78 -26.76 0.50
N GLU A 151 -12.99 -26.24 0.68
CA GLU A 151 -14.07 -26.30 -0.31
C GLU A 151 -13.72 -25.57 -1.61
N GLU A 152 -13.10 -24.39 -1.50
CA GLU A 152 -12.66 -23.60 -2.66
C GLU A 152 -11.53 -24.32 -3.41
N TYR A 153 -10.59 -24.92 -2.67
CA TYR A 153 -9.51 -25.69 -3.25
C TYR A 153 -10.05 -26.90 -4.03
N ARG A 154 -10.98 -27.66 -3.44
CA ARG A 154 -11.62 -28.82 -4.08
C ARG A 154 -12.49 -28.47 -5.29
N ALA A 155 -12.95 -27.22 -5.40
CA ALA A 155 -13.70 -26.77 -6.57
C ALA A 155 -12.79 -26.43 -7.77
N LEU A 156 -11.51 -26.16 -7.52
CA LEU A 156 -10.52 -25.77 -8.53
C LEU A 156 -9.67 -26.94 -9.05
N TRP A 157 -9.58 -28.04 -8.30
CA TRP A 157 -8.75 -29.23 -8.57
C TRP A 157 -9.57 -30.52 -8.45
#